data_AF-A0A2A3DJQ8-F1
#
_entry.id   AF-A0A2A3DJQ8-F1
#
_cell.length_a   1.000
_cell.length_b   1.000
_cell.length_c   1.000
_cell.angle_alpha   90.00
_cell.angle_beta   90.00
_cell.angle_gamma   90.00
#
_symmetry.space_group_name_H-M   'P 1'
#
loop_
_entity.id
_entity.type
_entity.pdbx_description
1 polymer ?
#
loop_
_entity_poly.entity_id
_entity_poly.type
_entity_poly.pdbx_seq_one_letter_code
_entity_poly.pdbx_strand_id
1 'polypeptide(L)'
;MAKLKIFKDNNFNAEIPSADGYVNVTKNLILTANSYDYFRANNHKAERPSLLTGHAGYEGHTKLKVYHELAAGGSAEITDANCTIEVTEDQKKPNGGNPSKFNIGFPPDRPLTVNYLKPYVQVLGSILFDPSEPDGDKRLERACQFLFGMMLLTRCR
;
A
#
# COMPACT_ATOMS: atom_id res chain seq x y z
N MET A 1 14.25 4.44 1.66
CA MET A 1 13.15 3.71 2.31
C MET A 1 12.63 2.67 1.35
N ALA A 2 12.29 1.48 1.84
CA ALA A 2 11.80 0.37 1.02
C ALA A 2 10.33 0.57 0.61
N LYS A 3 9.96 0.09 -0.57
CA LYS A 3 8.57 0.03 -1.04
C LYS A 3 7.92 -1.24 -0.50
N LEU A 4 6.69 -1.12 0.00
CA LEU A 4 5.89 -2.26 0.43
C LEU A 4 4.92 -2.68 -0.68
N LYS A 5 4.80 -3.97 -0.92
CA LYS A 5 3.98 -4.58 -1.98
C LYS A 5 3.13 -5.72 -1.44
N ILE A 6 1.93 -5.87 -2.00
CA ILE A 6 1.04 -7.00 -1.74
C ILE A 6 0.71 -7.63 -3.08
N PHE A 7 1.01 -8.91 -3.22
CA PHE A 7 0.86 -9.63 -4.49
C PHE A 7 -0.34 -10.55 -4.46
N LYS A 8 -0.99 -10.68 -5.63
CA LYS A 8 -2.05 -11.65 -5.84
C LYS A 8 -1.53 -13.06 -5.50
N ASP A 9 -2.30 -13.81 -4.70
CA ASP A 9 -1.96 -15.15 -4.24
C ASP A 9 -0.55 -15.28 -3.60
N ASN A 10 0.00 -14.20 -3.05
CA ASN A 10 1.39 -14.11 -2.55
C ASN A 10 2.48 -14.42 -3.59
N ASN A 11 2.15 -14.38 -4.88
CA ASN A 11 3.09 -14.69 -5.95
C ASN A 11 3.86 -13.44 -6.39
N PHE A 12 4.94 -13.13 -5.67
CA PHE A 12 5.81 -12.00 -6.01
C PHE A 12 6.55 -12.14 -7.36
N ASN A 13 6.65 -13.36 -7.92
CA ASN A 13 7.26 -13.57 -9.24
C ASN A 13 6.36 -13.11 -10.40
N ALA A 14 5.04 -13.14 -10.20
CA ALA A 14 4.09 -12.65 -11.19
C ALA A 14 3.97 -11.12 -11.19
N GLU A 15 4.43 -10.46 -10.12
CA GLU A 15 4.35 -9.01 -9.90
C GLU A 15 2.93 -8.43 -10.06
N ILE A 16 1.88 -9.24 -9.90
CA ILE A 16 0.49 -8.80 -9.98
C ILE A 16 0.07 -8.26 -8.61
N PRO A 17 -0.37 -6.99 -8.49
CA PRO A 17 -0.88 -6.44 -7.24
C PRO A 17 -2.17 -7.16 -6.79
N SER A 18 -2.31 -7.46 -5.50
CA SER A 18 -3.59 -7.97 -4.96
C SER A 18 -4.56 -6.82 -4.73
N ALA A 19 -5.70 -6.81 -5.43
CA ALA A 19 -6.76 -5.82 -5.21
C ALA A 19 -7.24 -5.86 -3.76
N ASP A 20 -7.55 -7.07 -3.26
CA ASP A 20 -8.07 -7.28 -1.91
C ASP A 20 -7.07 -6.84 -0.85
N GLY A 21 -5.78 -7.14 -1.02
CA GLY A 21 -4.75 -6.77 -0.06
C GLY A 21 -4.68 -5.27 0.21
N TYR A 22 -4.56 -4.46 -0.85
CA TYR A 22 -4.48 -3.01 -0.71
C TYR A 22 -5.78 -2.39 -0.20
N VAL A 23 -6.93 -2.91 -0.64
CA VAL A 23 -8.25 -2.48 -0.16
C VAL A 23 -8.43 -2.81 1.32
N ASN A 24 -8.08 -4.03 1.75
CA ASN A 24 -8.24 -4.50 3.12
C ASN A 24 -7.35 -3.71 4.09
N VAL A 25 -6.09 -3.44 3.73
CA VAL A 25 -5.22 -2.57 4.52
C VAL A 25 -5.89 -1.20 4.69
N THR A 26 -6.36 -0.59 3.60
CA THR A 26 -7.00 0.72 3.67
C THR A 26 -8.23 0.71 4.57
N LYS A 27 -9.16 -0.21 4.31
CA LYS A 27 -10.45 -0.28 5.00
C LYS A 27 -10.30 -0.63 6.48
N ASN A 28 -9.48 -1.63 6.78
CA ASN A 28 -9.44 -2.24 8.11
C ASN A 28 -8.35 -1.64 9.01
N LEU A 29 -7.24 -1.15 8.45
CA LEU A 29 -6.16 -0.55 9.24
C LEU A 29 -6.28 0.97 9.32
N ILE A 30 -6.62 1.63 8.21
CA ILE A 30 -6.51 3.09 8.10
C ILE A 30 -7.85 3.79 8.31
N LEU A 31 -8.93 3.29 7.72
CA LEU A 31 -10.26 3.92 7.81
C LEU A 31 -11.02 3.51 9.08
N THR A 32 -10.50 2.58 9.87
CA THR A 32 -11.10 2.13 11.13
C THR A 32 -10.41 2.80 12.31
N ALA A 33 -11.11 3.66 13.06
CA ALA A 33 -10.53 4.53 14.10
C ALA A 33 -9.65 3.78 15.12
N ASN A 34 -10.17 2.71 15.75
CA ASN A 34 -9.43 1.95 16.74
C ASN A 34 -8.14 1.32 16.17
N SER A 35 -8.21 0.78 14.95
CA SER A 35 -7.05 0.19 14.28
C SER A 35 -6.03 1.24 13.87
N TYR A 36 -6.50 2.38 13.38
CA TYR A 36 -5.65 3.51 13.00
C TYR A 36 -4.90 4.08 14.21
N ASP A 37 -5.60 4.33 15.31
CA ASP A 37 -5.01 4.88 16.52
C ASP A 37 -3.98 3.91 17.13
N TYR A 38 -4.30 2.62 17.16
CA TYR A 38 -3.36 1.58 17.60
C TYR A 38 -2.11 1.52 16.71
N PHE A 39 -2.30 1.53 15.38
CA PHE A 39 -1.19 1.47 14.42
C PHE A 39 -0.29 2.70 14.48
N ARG A 40 -0.88 3.89 14.66
CA ARG A 40 -0.16 5.17 14.77
C ARG A 40 0.61 5.29 16.09
N ALA A 41 0.11 4.71 17.18
CA ALA A 41 0.72 4.87 18.49
C ALA A 41 2.17 4.35 18.54
N ASN A 42 3.06 5.09 19.23
CA ASN A 42 4.50 4.83 19.22
C ASN A 42 4.92 3.59 20.03
N ASN A 43 4.12 3.22 21.03
CA ASN A 43 4.34 2.04 21.87
C ASN A 43 4.19 0.71 21.12
N HIS A 44 3.58 0.72 19.93
CA HIS A 44 3.39 -0.49 19.09
C HIS A 44 4.32 -0.52 17.86
N LYS A 45 5.37 0.31 17.81
CA LYS A 45 6.27 0.42 16.64
C LYS A 45 6.84 -0.94 16.18
N ALA A 46 7.16 -1.83 17.12
CA ALA A 46 7.71 -3.15 16.84
C ALA A 46 6.70 -4.12 16.21
N GLU A 47 5.40 -3.98 16.49
CA GLU A 47 4.33 -4.87 16.03
C GLU A 47 3.71 -4.44 14.69
N ARG A 48 4.04 -3.23 14.22
CA ARG A 48 3.46 -2.65 12.99
C ARG A 48 3.58 -3.54 11.75
N PRO A 49 4.71 -4.24 11.48
CA PRO A 49 4.80 -5.16 10.36
C PRO A 49 3.77 -6.30 10.43
N SER A 50 3.66 -6.95 11.59
CA SER A 50 2.66 -7.99 11.84
C SER A 50 1.22 -7.46 11.75
N LEU A 51 0.94 -6.27 12.29
CA LEU A 51 -0.38 -5.64 12.18
C LEU A 51 -0.75 -5.35 10.72
N LEU A 52 0.16 -4.74 9.96
CA LEU A 52 -0.06 -4.44 8.56
C LEU A 52 -0.35 -5.72 7.76
N THR A 53 0.43 -6.78 8.00
CA THR A 53 0.23 -8.08 7.36
C THR A 53 -1.09 -8.75 7.80
N GLY A 54 -1.46 -8.63 9.07
CA GLY A 54 -2.74 -9.12 9.57
C GLY A 54 -3.94 -8.43 8.90
N HIS A 55 -3.83 -7.12 8.66
CA HIS A 55 -4.88 -6.33 8.01
C HIS A 55 -4.92 -6.43 6.49
N ALA A 56 -3.89 -6.96 5.83
CA ALA A 56 -3.95 -7.34 4.41
C ALA A 56 -5.02 -8.43 4.16
N GLY A 57 -5.32 -9.24 5.17
CA GLY A 57 -6.44 -10.16 5.16
C GLY A 57 -6.25 -11.35 4.22
N TYR A 58 -7.28 -11.66 3.44
CA TYR A 58 -7.34 -12.83 2.57
C TYR A 58 -7.78 -12.44 1.16
N GLU A 59 -7.31 -13.19 0.17
CA GLU A 59 -7.81 -13.22 -1.19
C GLU A 59 -8.29 -14.65 -1.46
N GLY A 60 -9.61 -14.83 -1.55
CA GLY A 60 -10.22 -16.16 -1.48
C GLY A 60 -9.83 -16.88 -0.17
N HIS A 61 -9.11 -17.99 -0.29
CA HIS A 61 -8.61 -18.78 0.85
C HIS A 61 -7.14 -18.50 1.20
N THR A 62 -6.47 -17.62 0.46
CA THR A 62 -5.05 -17.32 0.64
C THR A 62 -4.89 -16.16 1.60
N LYS A 63 -4.22 -16.38 2.75
CA LYS A 63 -3.83 -15.29 3.65
C LYS A 63 -2.77 -14.44 2.95
N LEU A 64 -3.05 -13.16 2.74
CA LEU A 64 -2.15 -12.26 2.04
C LEU A 64 -0.97 -11.86 2.93
N LYS A 65 0.17 -11.64 2.27
CA LYS A 65 1.44 -11.23 2.87
C LYS A 65 1.89 -9.90 2.29
N VAL A 66 2.60 -9.12 3.11
CA VAL A 66 3.20 -7.85 2.67
C VAL A 66 4.70 -8.08 2.50
N TYR A 67 5.24 -7.57 1.40
CA TYR A 67 6.63 -7.74 1.02
C TYR A 67 7.33 -6.39 0.93
N HIS A 68 8.59 -6.31 1.31
CA HIS A 68 9.44 -5.17 0.99
C HIS A 68 10.35 -5.46 -0.21
N GLU A 69 10.57 -4.44 -1.04
CA GLU A 69 11.51 -4.53 -2.16
C GLU A 69 12.96 -4.42 -1.66
N LEU A 70 13.80 -5.37 -2.07
CA LEU A 70 15.21 -5.43 -1.66
C LEU A 70 16.09 -4.60 -2.61
N ALA A 71 17.14 -3.98 -2.08
CA ALA A 71 18.03 -3.11 -2.85
C ALA A 71 18.77 -3.83 -4.01
N ALA A 72 19.04 -5.13 -3.85
CA ALA A 72 19.68 -5.97 -4.88
C ALA A 72 18.67 -6.54 -5.90
N GLY A 73 17.40 -6.12 -5.84
CA GLY A 73 16.30 -6.74 -6.57
C GLY A 73 15.63 -7.87 -5.78
N GLY A 74 14.40 -8.18 -6.17
CA GLY A 74 13.56 -9.16 -5.47
C GLY A 74 12.72 -8.57 -4.33
N SER A 75 12.05 -9.45 -3.60
CA SER A 75 11.14 -9.09 -2.52
C SER A 75 11.24 -10.10 -1.38
N ALA A 76 11.11 -9.61 -0.14
CA ALA A 76 11.04 -10.47 1.05
C ALA A 76 9.81 -10.11 1.88
N GLU A 77 9.21 -11.10 2.54
CA GLU A 77 8.07 -10.89 3.43
C GLU A 77 8.50 -10.03 4.62
N ILE A 78 7.66 -9.07 5.01
CA ILE A 78 7.91 -8.28 6.21
C ILE A 78 7.51 -9.06 7.46
N THR A 79 8.32 -8.91 8.49
CA THR A 79 8.12 -9.47 9.82
C THR A 79 8.60 -8.46 10.84
N ASP A 80 8.20 -8.62 12.09
CA ASP A 80 8.68 -7.76 13.19
C ASP A 80 10.20 -7.86 13.38
N ALA A 81 10.85 -8.91 12.85
CA ALA A 81 12.29 -9.14 12.95
C ALA A 81 13.11 -8.49 11.81
N ASN A 82 12.53 -8.23 10.64
CA ASN A 82 13.27 -7.77 9.46
C ASN A 82 12.76 -6.43 8.87
N CYS A 83 11.72 -5.85 9.47
CA CYS A 83 11.11 -4.61 8.99
C CYS A 83 10.73 -3.70 10.16
N THR A 84 10.98 -2.39 10.00
CA THR A 84 10.49 -1.36 10.92
C THR A 84 9.61 -0.40 10.14
N ILE A 85 8.36 -0.21 10.59
CA ILE A 85 7.42 0.73 9.98
C ILE A 85 7.35 2.01 10.82
N GLU A 86 7.73 3.12 10.20
CA GLU A 86 7.61 4.45 10.79
C GLU A 86 6.36 5.15 10.27
N VAL A 87 5.53 5.64 11.19
CA VAL A 87 4.32 6.40 10.89
C VAL A 87 4.57 7.83 11.32
N THR A 88 4.42 8.77 10.38
CA THR A 88 4.58 10.20 10.62
C THR A 88 3.32 10.91 10.16
N GLU A 89 2.85 11.86 10.95
CA GLU A 89 1.70 12.68 10.60
C GLU A 89 2.04 13.61 9.42
N ASP A 90 1.09 13.73 8.49
CA ASP A 90 1.21 14.64 7.37
C ASP A 90 0.92 16.08 7.83
N GLN A 91 1.97 16.85 8.05
CA GLN A 91 1.84 18.21 8.56
C GLN A 91 1.45 19.18 7.45
N LYS A 92 0.34 19.89 7.64
CA LYS A 92 0.00 21.05 6.80
C LYS A 92 0.93 22.20 7.13
N LYS A 93 1.38 22.93 6.11
CA LYS A 93 2.19 24.12 6.30
C LYS A 93 1.38 25.16 7.10
N PRO A 94 1.93 25.77 8.17
CA PRO A 94 1.28 26.86 8.87
C PRO A 94 1.19 28.11 7.98
N ASN A 95 0.09 28.87 8.13
CA ASN A 95 -0.12 30.13 7.41
C ASN A 95 1.03 31.12 7.69
N GLY A 96 1.51 31.79 6.63
CA GLY A 96 2.56 32.82 6.72
C GLY A 96 4.01 32.31 6.74
N GLY A 97 4.26 30.99 6.65
CA GLY A 97 5.62 30.44 6.60
C GLY A 97 6.34 30.56 5.25
N ASN A 98 7.65 30.34 5.25
CA ASN A 98 8.51 30.26 4.05
C ASN A 98 7.97 29.30 2.98
N PRO A 99 8.27 29.50 1.68
CA PRO A 99 7.85 28.60 0.60
C PRO A 99 8.09 27.12 0.92
N SER A 100 7.12 26.26 0.59
CA SER A 100 7.25 24.82 0.81
C SER A 100 8.43 24.27 0.00
N LYS A 101 9.33 23.54 0.66
CA LYS A 101 10.36 22.76 -0.02
C LYS A 101 9.87 21.32 -0.11
N PHE A 102 9.77 20.79 -1.32
CA PHE A 102 9.39 19.41 -1.57
C PHE A 102 10.54 18.67 -2.24
N ASN A 103 10.95 17.55 -1.69
CA ASN A 103 11.97 16.70 -2.28
C ASN A 103 11.28 15.61 -3.09
N ILE A 104 11.41 15.68 -4.42
CA ILE A 104 10.95 14.61 -5.30
C ILE A 104 12.05 13.55 -5.39
N GLY A 105 11.75 12.32 -5.00
CA GLY A 105 12.65 11.19 -5.20
C GLY A 105 12.62 10.73 -6.65
N PHE A 106 13.69 10.99 -7.40
CA PHE A 106 13.88 10.38 -8.72
C PHE A 106 14.50 8.98 -8.56
N PRO A 107 14.11 8.01 -9.41
CA PRO A 107 14.83 6.75 -9.50
C PRO A 107 16.29 7.02 -9.92
N PRO A 108 17.25 6.17 -9.48
CA PRO A 108 18.66 6.34 -9.82
C PRO A 108 18.90 6.28 -11.34
N ASP A 109 18.10 5.47 -12.03
CA ASP A 109 18.10 5.34 -13.48
C ASP A 109 16.83 5.93 -14.09
N ARG A 110 16.96 6.56 -15.26
CA ARG A 110 15.82 7.07 -16.01
C ARG A 110 14.93 5.88 -16.41
N PRO A 111 13.63 5.87 -16.03
CA PRO A 111 12.72 4.86 -16.54
C PRO A 111 12.54 5.08 -18.05
N LEU A 112 12.84 4.05 -18.84
CA LEU A 112 12.66 4.07 -20.30
C LEU A 112 11.20 3.82 -20.71
N THR A 113 10.39 3.32 -19.77
CA THR A 113 9.00 2.95 -19.99
C THR A 113 8.19 3.06 -18.69
N VAL A 114 6.87 3.22 -18.84
CA VAL A 114 5.89 3.18 -17.76
C VAL A 114 5.18 1.82 -17.66
N ASN A 115 5.64 0.82 -18.40
CA ASN A 115 5.02 -0.52 -18.43
C ASN A 115 4.97 -1.21 -17.06
N TYR A 116 5.84 -0.82 -16.13
CA TYR A 116 5.78 -1.29 -14.75
C TYR A 116 4.47 -0.89 -14.02
N LEU A 117 3.72 0.10 -14.53
CA LEU A 117 2.41 0.48 -14.03
C LEU A 117 1.27 -0.37 -14.61
N LYS A 118 1.51 -1.11 -15.70
CA LYS A 118 0.47 -1.88 -16.41
C LYS A 118 -0.29 -2.83 -15.48
N PRO A 119 0.35 -3.62 -14.59
CA PRO A 119 -0.37 -4.50 -13.68
C PRO A 119 -1.32 -3.75 -12.74
N TYR A 120 -0.90 -2.59 -12.22
CA TYR A 120 -1.73 -1.76 -11.33
C TYR A 120 -2.94 -1.17 -12.07
N VAL A 121 -2.75 -0.69 -13.30
CA VAL A 121 -3.84 -0.16 -14.13
C VAL A 121 -4.84 -1.26 -14.51
N GLN A 122 -4.35 -2.47 -14.80
CA GLN A 122 -5.21 -3.62 -15.09
C GLN A 122 -6.06 -4.01 -13.88
N VAL A 123 -5.48 -4.02 -12.68
CA VAL A 123 -6.22 -4.28 -11.44
C VAL A 123 -7.28 -3.20 -11.19
N LEU A 124 -6.93 -1.93 -11.34
CA LEU A 124 -7.89 -0.83 -11.23
C LEU A 124 -9.05 -0.97 -12.21
N GLY A 125 -8.75 -1.32 -13.46
CA GLY A 125 -9.76 -1.63 -14.48
C GLY A 125 -10.67 -2.78 -14.05
N SER A 126 -10.11 -3.87 -13.51
CA SER A 126 -10.94 -4.99 -13.04
C SER A 126 -11.88 -4.62 -11.89
N ILE A 127 -11.52 -3.65 -11.05
CA ILE A 127 -12.40 -3.16 -9.98
C ILE A 127 -13.52 -2.29 -10.57
N LEU A 128 -13.16 -1.32 -11.43
CA LEU A 128 -14.12 -0.35 -11.97
C LEU A 128 -15.16 -0.99 -12.91
N PHE A 129 -14.77 -2.06 -13.60
CA PHE A 129 -15.59 -2.78 -14.57
C PHE A 129 -16.00 -4.17 -14.09
N ASP A 130 -15.95 -4.45 -12.79
CA ASP A 130 -16.42 -5.72 -12.22
C ASP A 130 -17.94 -5.88 -12.46
N PRO A 131 -18.39 -6.87 -13.26
CA PRO A 131 -19.81 -7.07 -13.52
C PRO A 131 -20.55 -7.66 -12.31
N SER A 132 -19.85 -8.19 -11.32
CA SER A 132 -20.45 -8.82 -10.13
C SER A 132 -20.89 -7.80 -9.06
N GLU A 133 -20.33 -6.59 -9.08
CA GLU A 133 -20.77 -5.46 -8.26
C GLU A 133 -21.53 -4.49 -9.16
N PRO A 134 -22.87 -4.49 -9.20
CA PRO A 134 -23.62 -3.62 -10.10
C PRO A 134 -23.62 -2.15 -9.66
N ASP A 135 -23.36 -1.87 -8.38
CA ASP A 135 -23.35 -0.52 -7.83
C ASP A 135 -22.07 0.24 -8.21
N GLY A 136 -22.22 1.26 -9.06
CA GLY A 136 -21.09 2.06 -9.55
C GLY A 136 -20.36 2.83 -8.45
N ASP A 137 -21.08 3.28 -7.42
CA ASP A 137 -20.47 4.04 -6.33
C ASP A 137 -19.61 3.12 -5.45
N LYS A 138 -20.03 1.88 -5.23
CA LYS A 138 -19.22 0.88 -4.52
C LYS A 138 -17.97 0.50 -5.30
N ARG A 139 -18.06 0.33 -6.63
CA ARG A 139 -16.87 0.09 -7.47
C ARG A 139 -15.89 1.26 -7.38
N LEU A 140 -16.40 2.49 -7.41
CA LEU A 140 -15.60 3.70 -7.28
C LEU A 140 -14.94 3.81 -5.90
N GLU A 141 -15.70 3.56 -4.82
CA GLU A 141 -15.17 3.56 -3.45
C GLU A 141 -14.05 2.54 -3.30
N ARG A 142 -14.26 1.31 -3.78
CA ARG A 142 -13.26 0.24 -3.75
C ARG A 142 -12.02 0.58 -4.57
N ALA A 143 -12.18 1.21 -5.74
CA ALA A 143 -11.08 1.70 -6.55
C ALA A 143 -10.28 2.81 -5.83
N CYS A 144 -10.96 3.73 -5.14
CA CYS A 144 -10.33 4.74 -4.29
C CYS A 144 -9.55 4.10 -3.13
N GLN A 145 -10.11 3.09 -2.48
CA GLN A 145 -9.43 2.34 -1.41
C GLN A 145 -8.18 1.61 -1.94
N PHE A 146 -8.26 0.99 -3.11
CA PHE A 146 -7.10 0.35 -3.76
C PHE A 146 -5.99 1.37 -4.06
N LEU A 147 -6.34 2.50 -4.70
CA LEU A 147 -5.37 3.55 -5.03
C LEU A 147 -4.74 4.15 -3.78
N PHE A 148 -5.54 4.41 -2.74
CA PHE A 148 -5.04 4.95 -1.49
C PHE A 148 -4.08 3.98 -0.79
N GLY A 149 -4.44 2.69 -0.71
CA GLY A 149 -3.57 1.66 -0.16
C GLY A 149 -2.26 1.51 -0.93
N MET A 150 -2.32 1.55 -2.27
CA MET A 150 -1.12 1.53 -3.11
C MET A 150 -0.21 2.72 -2.80
N MET A 151 -0.74 3.96 -2.83
CA MET A 151 0.04 5.16 -2.54
C MET A 151 0.68 5.15 -1.14
N LEU A 152 -0.05 4.63 -0.14
CA LEU A 152 0.42 4.49 1.24
C LEU A 152 1.62 3.54 1.34
N LEU A 153 1.56 2.39 0.68
CA LEU A 153 2.55 1.31 0.81
C LEU A 153 3.74 1.45 -0.15
N THR A 154 3.52 1.92 -1.38
CA THR A 154 4.56 1.97 -2.41
C THR A 154 5.33 3.30 -2.45
N ARG A 155 4.99 4.25 -1.59
CA ARG A 155 5.50 5.63 -1.60
C ARG A 155 5.24 6.34 -2.95
N CYS A 156 4.10 7.00 -3.04
CA CYS A 156 3.91 8.14 -3.94
C CYS A 156 4.04 9.45 -3.14
N ARG A 157 5.20 9.70 -2.53
CA ARG A 157 5.57 10.99 -1.93
C ARG A 157 7.04 11.26 -2.19
#